data_AF-A0A7C3C9B1-F1
#
_entry.id   AF-A0A7C3C9B1-F1
#
_cell.length_a   1.000
_cell.length_b   1.000
_cell.length_c   1.000
_cell.angle_alpha   90.00
_cell.angle_beta   90.00
_cell.angle_gamma   90.00
#
_symmetry.space_group_name_H-M   'P 1'
#
loop_
_entity.id
_entity.type
_entity.pdbx_description
1 polymer ?
#
loop_
_entity_poly.entity_id
_entity_poly.type
_entity_poly.pdbx_seq_one_letter_code
_entity_poly.pdbx_strand_id
1 'polypeptide(L)'
;MTLEQQWLEYDYNPFILFNAQGKILSLNAEAQFLLGSANAHELFELAKTYASINFGFKTTFVELEYGRYKFFGLTVGYEDEEQIGIKLYQSPTYKL
;
A
#
# COMPACT_ATOMS: atom_id res chain seq x y z
N MET A 1 -9.34 17.88 -4.60
CA MET A 1 -9.16 16.88 -3.52
C MET A 1 -10.01 17.29 -2.34
N THR A 2 -10.68 16.34 -1.70
CA THR A 2 -11.32 16.56 -0.40
C THR A 2 -10.24 16.65 0.70
N LEU A 3 -10.61 17.10 1.90
CA LEU A 3 -9.67 17.18 3.03
C LEU A 3 -9.09 15.81 3.36
N GLU A 4 -9.93 14.76 3.35
CA GLU A 4 -9.53 13.38 3.61
C GLU A 4 -8.52 12.86 2.57
N GLN A 5 -8.69 13.23 1.30
CA GLN A 5 -7.74 12.89 0.25
C GLN A 5 -6.38 13.59 0.45
N GLN A 6 -6.37 14.80 1.01
CA GLN A 6 -5.12 15.48 1.36
C GLN A 6 -4.42 14.78 2.52
N TRP A 7 -5.16 14.31 3.54
CA TRP A 7 -4.57 13.52 4.62
C TRP A 7 -3.90 12.24 4.10
N LEU A 8 -4.51 11.57 3.12
CA LEU A 8 -3.90 10.39 2.48
C LEU A 8 -2.63 10.75 1.70
N GLU A 9 -2.65 11.88 0.97
CA GLU A 9 -1.50 12.39 0.22
C GLU A 9 -0.28 12.66 1.11
N TYR A 10 -0.52 13.22 2.31
CA TYR A 10 0.51 13.52 3.31
C TYR A 10 0.75 12.39 4.33
N ASP A 11 0.10 11.22 4.19
CA ASP A 11 0.33 10.08 5.08
C ASP A 11 1.73 9.52 4.86
N TYR A 12 2.45 9.29 5.96
CA TYR A 12 3.79 8.69 5.94
C TYR A 12 3.79 7.20 5.56
N ASN A 13 2.63 6.56 5.49
CA ASN A 13 2.50 5.19 5.03
C ASN A 13 2.20 5.18 3.53
N PRO A 14 2.99 4.47 2.70
CA PRO A 14 2.68 4.28 1.29
C PRO A 14 1.28 3.72 1.09
N PHE A 15 0.51 4.35 0.20
CA PHE A 15 -0.76 3.85 -0.29
C PHE A 15 -0.76 3.81 -1.82
N ILE A 16 -1.22 2.70 -2.38
CA ILE A 16 -1.37 2.52 -3.83
C ILE A 16 -2.73 1.89 -4.11
N LEU A 17 -3.43 2.42 -5.12
CA LEU A 17 -4.63 1.85 -5.69
C LEU A 17 -4.32 1.31 -7.09
N PHE A 18 -4.60 0.04 -7.31
CA PHE A 18 -4.45 -0.63 -8.59
C PHE A 18 -5.80 -0.95 -9.20
N ASN A 19 -5.84 -1.08 -10.52
CA ASN A 19 -6.94 -1.77 -11.20
C ASN A 19 -6.70 -3.30 -11.23
N ALA A 20 -7.69 -4.05 -11.73
CA ALA A 20 -7.63 -5.50 -11.86
C ALA A 20 -6.47 -6.03 -12.74
N GLN A 21 -5.85 -5.18 -13.58
CA GLN A 21 -4.70 -5.54 -14.42
C GLN A 21 -3.35 -5.12 -13.81
N GLY A 22 -3.34 -4.62 -12.57
CA GLY A 22 -2.13 -4.17 -11.88
C GLY A 22 -1.59 -2.82 -12.34
N LYS A 23 -2.38 -2.04 -13.11
CA LYS A 23 -2.05 -0.64 -13.41
C LYS A 23 -2.35 0.21 -12.18
N ILE A 24 -1.42 1.08 -11.80
CA ILE A 24 -1.66 2.06 -10.75
C ILE A 24 -2.68 3.10 -11.24
N LEU A 25 -3.78 3.23 -10.51
CA LEU A 25 -4.81 4.25 -10.70
C LEU A 25 -4.48 5.52 -9.92
N SER A 26 -4.02 5.36 -8.68
CA SER A 26 -3.57 6.46 -7.82
C SER A 26 -2.58 5.96 -6.76
N LEU A 27 -1.81 6.87 -6.20
CA LEU A 27 -0.84 6.63 -5.14
C LEU A 27 -0.60 7.93 -4.38
N ASN A 28 -0.18 7.85 -3.11
CA ASN A 28 0.22 9.04 -2.34
C ASN A 28 1.71 9.36 -2.52
N ALA A 29 2.15 10.54 -2.07
CA ALA A 29 3.53 10.98 -2.16
C ALA A 29 4.55 9.95 -1.63
N GLU A 30 4.29 9.32 -0.48
CA GLU A 30 5.22 8.34 0.08
C GLU A 30 5.35 7.08 -0.79
N ALA A 31 4.25 6.60 -1.38
CA ALA A 31 4.32 5.50 -2.33
C ALA A 31 5.12 5.84 -3.59
N GLN A 32 5.13 7.11 -4.02
CA GLN A 32 5.96 7.54 -5.15
C GLN A 32 7.45 7.37 -4.84
N PHE A 33 7.89 7.68 -3.62
CA PHE A 33 9.26 7.44 -3.18
C PHE A 33 9.57 5.95 -3.04
N LEU A 34 8.64 5.16 -2.51
CA LEU A 34 8.79 3.71 -2.41
C LEU A 34 9.05 3.06 -3.78
N LEU A 35 8.38 3.52 -4.83
CA LEU A 35 8.57 3.00 -6.21
C LEU A 35 9.97 3.28 -6.79
N GLY A 36 10.81 4.07 -6.12
CA GLY A 36 12.24 4.16 -6.43
C GLY A 36 13.06 2.96 -5.92
N SER A 37 12.50 2.13 -5.04
CA SER A 37 13.13 0.93 -4.46
C SER A 37 12.31 -0.35 -4.67
N ALA A 38 10.99 -0.24 -4.86
CA ALA A 38 10.07 -1.36 -5.08
C ALA A 38 9.48 -1.34 -6.50
N ASN A 39 9.13 -2.51 -7.02
CA ASN A 39 8.45 -2.69 -8.30
C ASN A 39 6.92 -2.65 -8.12
N ALA A 40 6.22 -1.84 -8.92
CA ALA A 40 4.76 -1.76 -8.88
C ALA A 40 4.04 -3.11 -9.05
N HIS A 41 4.56 -3.99 -9.91
CA HIS A 41 4.00 -5.33 -10.14
C HIS A 41 4.13 -6.21 -8.89
N GLU A 42 5.24 -6.12 -8.16
CA GLU A 42 5.45 -6.91 -6.94
C GLU A 42 4.50 -6.45 -5.82
N LEU A 43 4.24 -5.13 -5.73
CA LEU A 43 3.30 -4.57 -4.78
C LEU A 43 1.85 -4.93 -5.12
N PHE A 44 1.51 -5.06 -6.41
CA PHE A 44 0.21 -5.56 -6.84
C PHE A 44 0.01 -7.04 -6.49
N GLU A 45 1.01 -7.90 -6.75
CA GLU A 45 0.93 -9.31 -6.35
C GLU A 45 0.90 -9.48 -4.82
N LEU A 46 1.60 -8.62 -4.08
CA LEU A 46 1.50 -8.55 -2.63
C LEU A 46 0.07 -8.20 -2.18
N ALA A 47 -0.57 -7.21 -2.82
CA ALA A 47 -1.96 -6.86 -2.53
C ALA A 47 -2.90 -8.05 -2.73
N LYS A 48 -2.79 -8.76 -3.86
CA LYS A 48 -3.58 -9.98 -4.14
C LYS A 48 -3.33 -11.09 -3.12
N THR A 49 -2.08 -11.29 -2.72
CA THR A 49 -1.69 -12.33 -1.76
C THR A 49 -2.32 -12.11 -0.39
N TYR A 50 -2.40 -10.85 0.06
CA TYR A 50 -2.91 -10.51 1.38
C TYR A 50 -4.37 -10.03 1.40
N ALA A 51 -5.02 -9.97 0.25
CA ALA A 51 -6.44 -9.68 0.14
C ALA A 51 -7.28 -10.60 1.05
N SER A 52 -8.42 -10.07 1.50
CA SER A 52 -9.48 -10.87 2.09
C SER A 52 -10.03 -11.85 1.03
N ILE A 53 -10.80 -12.85 1.47
CA ILE A 53 -11.59 -13.69 0.56
C ILE A 53 -12.89 -12.94 0.18
N ASN A 54 -13.45 -12.19 1.13
CA ASN A 54 -14.65 -11.39 0.95
C ASN A 54 -14.29 -9.91 0.80
N PHE A 55 -15.09 -9.16 0.04
CA PHE A 55 -14.97 -7.70 -0.08
C PHE A 55 -14.84 -7.03 1.29
N GLY A 56 -14.02 -5.99 1.35
CA GLY A 56 -13.70 -5.25 2.56
C GLY A 56 -12.20 -5.09 2.75
N PHE A 57 -11.79 -4.95 4.01
CA PHE A 57 -10.43 -4.58 4.39
C PHE A 57 -9.82 -5.63 5.32
N LYS A 58 -8.55 -5.95 5.09
CA LYS A 58 -7.79 -6.90 5.90
C LYS A 58 -6.42 -6.34 6.23
N THR A 59 -6.13 -6.22 7.51
CA THR A 59 -4.80 -5.88 8.02
C THR A 59 -4.04 -7.16 8.35
N THR A 60 -2.79 -7.25 7.90
CA THR A 60 -1.88 -8.35 8.21
C THR A 60 -0.55 -7.80 8.73
N PHE A 61 -0.07 -8.33 9.86
CA PHE A 61 1.25 -8.01 10.38
C PHE A 61 2.28 -8.94 9.73
N VAL A 62 3.21 -8.35 8.99
CA VAL A 62 4.26 -9.04 8.25
C VAL A 62 5.43 -8.07 8.08
N GLU A 63 6.65 -8.56 8.28
CA GLU A 63 7.85 -7.79 8.03
C GLU A 63 8.17 -7.78 6.54
N LEU A 64 8.31 -6.59 5.94
CA LEU A 64 8.67 -6.41 4.54
C LEU A 64 9.80 -5.39 4.43
N GLU A 65 10.72 -5.60 3.48
CA GLU A 65 11.85 -4.71 3.24
C GLU A 65 12.00 -4.42 1.75
N TYR A 66 12.08 -3.13 1.41
CA TYR A 66 12.29 -2.63 0.03
C TYR A 66 13.35 -1.54 0.05
N GLY A 67 14.61 -1.91 -0.25
CA GLY A 67 15.74 -1.01 -0.09
C GLY A 67 15.87 -0.52 1.36
N ARG A 68 15.71 0.78 1.59
CA ARG A 68 15.75 1.36 2.95
C ARG A 68 14.41 1.28 3.70
N TYR A 69 13.33 0.94 3.02
CA TYR A 69 12.00 0.90 3.61
C TYR A 69 11.82 -0.39 4.38
N LYS A 70 11.31 -0.28 5.62
CA LYS A 70 10.91 -1.41 6.45
C LYS A 70 9.46 -1.22 6.85
N PHE A 71 8.68 -2.28 6.73
CA PHE A 71 7.27 -2.29 7.09
C PHE A 71 6.99 -3.40 8.10
N PHE A 72 6.06 -3.17 9.03
CA PHE A 72 5.65 -4.15 10.05
C PHE A 72 4.25 -4.74 9.78
N GLY A 73 3.59 -4.27 8.74
CA GLY A 73 2.32 -4.78 8.30
C GLY A 73 1.78 -4.04 7.09
N LEU A 74 0.61 -4.48 6.66
CA LEU A 74 -0.11 -3.91 5.53
C LEU A 74 -1.61 -4.04 5.74
N THR A 75 -2.37 -3.16 5.11
CA THR A 75 -3.82 -3.31 4.92
C THR A 75 -4.12 -3.39 3.44
N VAL A 76 -4.89 -4.40 3.04
CA VAL A 76 -5.43 -4.52 1.68
C VAL A 76 -6.94 -4.30 1.74
N GLY A 77 -7.48 -3.54 0.80
CA GLY A 77 -8.90 -3.24 0.71
C GLY A 77 -9.40 -3.28 -0.73
N TYR A 78 -10.60 -3.81 -0.93
CA TYR A 78 -11.30 -3.82 -2.21
C TYR A 78 -12.81 -3.98 -1.98
N GLU A 79 -13.61 -3.28 -2.79
CA GLU A 79 -15.08 -3.28 -2.68
C GLU A 79 -15.75 -4.02 -3.85
N ASP A 80 -14.98 -4.27 -4.91
CA ASP A 80 -15.39 -4.93 -6.14
C ASP A 80 -14.19 -5.68 -6.78
N GLU A 81 -14.37 -6.21 -7.98
CA GLU A 81 -13.31 -6.90 -8.74
C GLU A 81 -12.51 -5.96 -9.65
N GLU A 82 -12.81 -4.66 -9.66
CA GLU A 82 -12.19 -3.68 -10.56
C GLU A 82 -10.93 -3.06 -9.94
N GLN A 83 -10.91 -2.89 -8.62
CA GLN A 83 -9.86 -2.15 -7.92
C GLN A 83 -9.40 -2.82 -6.64
N ILE A 84 -8.12 -2.65 -6.31
CA ILE A 84 -7.53 -3.12 -5.06
C ILE A 84 -6.54 -2.09 -4.53
N GLY A 85 -6.71 -1.73 -3.25
CA GLY A 85 -5.85 -0.82 -2.53
C GLY A 85 -4.91 -1.57 -1.59
N ILE A 86 -3.68 -1.08 -1.45
CA ILE A 86 -2.73 -1.54 -0.44
C ILE A 86 -2.14 -0.34 0.29
N LYS A 87 -2.11 -0.41 1.63
CA LYS A 87 -1.40 0.50 2.52
C LYS A 87 -0.32 -0.26 3.27
N LEU A 88 0.92 0.21 3.22
CA LEU A 88 2.06 -0.41 3.92
C LEU A 88 2.40 0.39 5.18
N TYR A 89 2.46 -0.26 6.34
CA TYR A 89 2.72 0.40 7.62
C TYR A 89 4.22 0.45 7.91
N GLN A 90 4.79 1.66 7.91
CA GLN A 90 6.23 1.84 8.13
C GLN A 90 6.64 1.39 9.54
N SER A 91 7.69 0.57 9.61
CA SER A 91 8.32 0.19 10.87
C SER A 91 8.90 1.43 11.55
N PRO A 92 8.67 1.61 12.86
CA PRO A 92 9.30 2.69 13.60
C PRO A 92 10.82 2.58 13.47
N THR A 93 11.47 3.60 12.90
CA THR A 93 12.91 3.77 13.06
C THR A 93 13.19 4.27 14.47
N TYR A 94 13.62 3.39 15.35
CA TYR A 94 14.24 3.81 16.60
C TYR A 94 15.56 4.51 16.26
N LYS A 95 15.57 5.85 16.37
CA LYS A 95 16.83 6.55 16.65
C LYS A 95 17.10 6.36 18.14
N LEU A 96 18.01 5.44 18.48
CA LEU A 96 18.67 5.45 19.77
C LEU A 96 19.57 6.70 19.87
#